data_AF-A0A7K1C4G4-F1
#
_entry.id   AF-A0A7K1C4G4-F1
#
_cell.length_a   1.000
_cell.length_b   1.000
_cell.length_c   1.000
_cell.angle_alpha   90.00
_cell.angle_beta   90.00
_cell.angle_gamma   90.00
#
_symmetry.space_group_name_H-M   'P 1'
#
loop_
_entity.id
_entity.type
_entity.pdbx_description
1 polymer ?
#
loop_
_entity_poly.entity_id
_entity_poly.type
_entity_poly.pdbx_seq_one_letter_code
_entity_poly.pdbx_strand_id
1 'polypeptide(L)'
;MANFFDLDVSFDGDEPDLSKIPADKLEAAVEELPEALRDVARGLLIEKRTMSDVSQALGIRQGELVSRLHRAMLSISMSLMGDGRPH
;
A
#
# COMPACT_ATOMS: atom_id res chain seq x y z
N MET A 1 -18.42 16.10 1.30
CA MET A 1 -17.07 15.58 1.62
C MET A 1 -17.20 14.07 1.68
N ALA A 2 -16.67 13.36 0.68
CA ALA A 2 -16.92 11.93 0.53
C ALA A 2 -15.93 11.13 1.40
N ASN A 3 -16.46 10.32 2.30
CA ASN A 3 -15.74 9.37 3.13
C ASN A 3 -15.20 8.21 2.28
N PHE A 4 -14.11 8.43 1.55
CA PHE A 4 -13.39 7.35 0.84
C PHE A 4 -12.57 6.44 1.76
N PHE A 5 -12.58 6.69 3.07
CA PHE A 5 -11.79 5.94 4.07
C PHE A 5 -12.60 4.95 4.90
N ASP A 6 -13.92 4.85 4.67
CA ASP A 6 -14.81 3.94 5.40
C ASP A 6 -15.35 2.82 4.50
N LEU A 7 -14.45 2.22 3.72
CA LEU A 7 -14.72 0.91 3.16
C LEU A 7 -14.28 -0.10 4.23
N ASP A 8 -15.25 -0.44 5.08
CA ASP A 8 -15.27 -1.67 5.88
C ASP A 8 -15.25 -2.86 4.92
N VAL A 9 -14.07 -3.11 4.34
CA VAL A 9 -13.87 -4.26 3.48
C VAL A 9 -13.41 -5.40 4.36
N SER A 10 -14.35 -6.30 4.63
CA SER A 10 -14.04 -7.67 4.97
C SER A 10 -13.33 -8.29 3.77
N PHE A 11 -11.99 -8.38 3.81
CA PHE A 11 -11.19 -8.87 2.69
C PHE A 11 -11.01 -10.39 2.77
N ASP A 12 -11.92 -11.13 2.13
CA ASP A 12 -11.78 -12.57 1.81
C ASP A 12 -11.03 -12.78 0.47
N GLY A 13 -9.95 -12.04 0.23
CA GLY A 13 -9.22 -12.06 -1.03
C GLY A 13 -7.71 -12.20 -0.83
N ASP A 14 -7.08 -13.07 -1.60
CA ASP A 14 -5.63 -13.25 -1.66
C ASP A 14 -4.90 -11.89 -1.75
N GLU A 15 -3.84 -11.72 -0.96
CA GLU A 15 -3.03 -10.49 -1.01
C GLU A 15 -2.53 -10.23 -2.45
N PRO A 16 -2.64 -9.00 -2.96
CA PRO A 16 -2.21 -8.69 -4.33
C PRO A 16 -0.70 -8.91 -4.49
N ASP A 17 -0.32 -9.76 -5.45
CA ASP A 17 1.08 -10.05 -5.77
C ASP A 17 1.73 -8.89 -6.53
N LEU A 18 2.42 -8.03 -5.79
CA LEU A 18 3.15 -6.89 -6.35
C LEU A 18 4.56 -7.25 -6.86
N SER A 19 5.00 -8.51 -6.72
CA SER A 19 6.39 -8.92 -7.05
C SER A 19 6.72 -8.81 -8.55
N LYS A 20 5.70 -8.77 -9.40
CA LYS A 20 5.82 -8.68 -10.87
C LYS A 20 5.79 -7.25 -11.39
N ILE A 21 5.58 -6.26 -10.52
CA ILE A 21 5.52 -4.85 -10.92
C ILE A 21 6.94 -4.31 -11.06
N PRO A 22 7.26 -3.62 -12.18
CA PRO A 22 8.52 -2.89 -12.32
C PRO A 22 8.76 -1.90 -11.18
N ALA A 23 9.99 -1.82 -10.68
CA ALA A 23 10.31 -1.02 -9.49
C ALA A 23 9.99 0.48 -9.65
N ASP A 24 10.17 1.03 -10.85
CA ASP A 24 9.83 2.41 -11.22
C ASP A 24 8.32 2.67 -11.14
N LYS A 25 7.51 1.74 -11.66
CA LYS A 25 6.04 1.83 -11.57
C LYS A 25 5.55 1.66 -10.13
N LEU A 26 6.18 0.77 -9.38
CA LEU A 26 5.84 0.57 -7.97
C LEU A 26 6.14 1.82 -7.14
N GLU A 27 7.31 2.45 -7.36
CA GLU A 27 7.68 3.68 -6.65
C GLU A 27 6.74 4.83 -6.99
N ALA A 28 6.41 5.02 -8.28
CA ALA A 28 5.43 6.03 -8.69
C ALA A 28 4.06 5.82 -8.02
N ALA A 29 3.56 4.58 -8.02
CA ALA A 29 2.29 4.25 -7.38
C ALA A 29 2.31 4.43 -5.86
N VAL A 30 3.46 4.18 -5.21
CA VAL A 30 3.64 4.45 -3.77
C VAL A 30 3.56 5.95 -3.47
N GLU A 31 4.15 6.80 -4.31
CA GLU A 31 4.10 8.26 -4.12
C GLU A 31 2.71 8.87 -4.29
N GLU A 32 1.80 8.19 -5.00
CA GLU A 32 0.41 8.62 -5.12
C GLU A 32 -0.45 8.25 -3.90
N LEU A 33 0.07 7.42 -2.99
CA LEU A 33 -0.66 7.03 -1.79
C LEU A 33 -0.79 8.18 -0.79
N PRO A 34 -1.86 8.19 0.03
CA PRO A 34 -1.93 9.03 1.23
C PRO A 34 -0.72 8.77 2.14
N GLU A 35 -0.19 9.82 2.78
CA GLU A 35 1.02 9.80 3.63
C GLU A 35 1.05 8.59 4.60
N ALA A 36 -0.06 8.37 5.31
CA ALA A 36 -0.20 7.28 6.28
C ALA A 36 -0.01 5.86 5.70
N LEU A 37 -0.26 5.67 4.40
CA LEU A 37 -0.05 4.40 3.66
C LEU A 37 1.28 4.41 2.93
N ARG A 38 1.67 5.56 2.38
CA ARG A 38 2.92 5.77 1.65
C ARG A 38 4.12 5.40 2.50
N ASP A 39 4.20 5.87 3.74
CA ASP A 39 5.37 5.64 4.57
C ASP A 39 5.56 4.14 4.90
N VAL A 40 4.44 3.44 5.10
CA VAL A 40 4.43 1.98 5.32
C VAL A 40 4.88 1.25 4.05
N ALA A 41 4.29 1.61 2.90
CA ALA A 41 4.60 0.97 1.63
C ALA A 41 6.03 1.27 1.16
N ARG A 42 6.51 2.50 1.30
CA ARG A 42 7.88 2.91 1.01
C ARG A 42 8.87 2.14 1.86
N GLY A 43 8.66 2.09 3.18
CA GLY A 43 9.55 1.35 4.09
C GLY A 43 9.66 -0.15 3.77
N LEU A 44 8.54 -0.81 3.44
CA LEU A 44 8.52 -2.26 3.27
C LEU A 44 8.74 -2.71 1.81
N LEU A 45 8.12 -2.04 0.85
CA LEU A 45 8.13 -2.45 -0.55
C LEU A 45 9.31 -1.87 -1.33
N ILE A 46 9.73 -0.64 -1.02
CA ILE A 46 10.82 0.06 -1.71
C ILE A 46 12.14 -0.10 -0.95
N GLU A 47 12.17 0.34 0.30
CA GLU A 47 13.38 0.33 1.15
C GLU A 47 13.71 -1.07 1.70
N LYS A 48 12.80 -2.04 1.55
CA LYS A 48 12.95 -3.43 2.02
C LYS A 48 13.30 -3.53 3.51
N ARG A 49 12.83 -2.60 4.34
CA ARG A 49 12.99 -2.63 5.80
C ARG A 49 12.10 -3.70 6.43
N THR A 50 12.39 -4.06 7.67
CA THR A 50 11.55 -5.01 8.41
C THR A 50 10.26 -4.36 8.92
N MET A 51 9.21 -5.15 9.15
CA MET A 51 7.98 -4.67 9.78
C MET A 51 8.22 -4.05 11.16
N SER A 52 9.18 -4.59 11.92
CA SER A 52 9.56 -4.01 13.23
C SER A 52 10.16 -2.61 13.06
N ASP A 53 11.10 -2.43 12.13
CA ASP A 53 11.76 -1.13 11.94
C ASP A 53 10.79 -0.06 11.47
N VAL A 54 9.89 -0.42 10.56
CA VAL A 54 8.89 0.52 10.02
C VAL A 54 7.84 0.85 11.08
N SER A 55 7.31 -0.13 11.82
CA SER A 55 6.34 0.15 12.89
C SER A 55 6.93 1.03 14.01
N GLN A 56 8.19 0.77 14.39
CA GLN A 56 8.89 1.59 15.40
C GLN A 56 9.16 3.01 14.91
N ALA A 57 9.64 3.17 13.66
CA ALA A 57 9.90 4.49 13.09
C ALA A 57 8.63 5.34 12.94
N LEU A 58 7.51 4.71 12.62
CA LEU A 58 6.22 5.39 12.49
C LEU A 58 5.46 5.52 13.82
N GLY A 59 5.95 4.92 14.91
CA GLY A 59 5.29 4.94 16.22
C GLY A 59 3.92 4.25 16.23
N ILE A 60 3.70 3.26 15.37
CA ILE A 60 2.41 2.55 15.23
C ILE A 60 2.49 1.10 15.74
N ARG A 61 1.33 0.52 16.02
CA ARG A 61 1.24 -0.89 16.41
C ARG A 61 1.44 -1.82 15.20
N GLN A 62 1.97 -3.01 15.45
CA GLN A 62 2.15 -4.06 14.42
C GLN A 62 0.86 -4.38 13.65
N GLY A 63 -0.26 -4.57 14.34
CA GLY A 63 -1.55 -4.84 13.67
C GLY A 63 -2.02 -3.68 12.78
N GLU A 64 -1.76 -2.44 13.20
CA GLU A 64 -2.08 -1.26 12.39
C GLU A 64 -1.19 -1.17 11.15
N LEU A 65 0.11 -1.47 11.30
CA LEU A 65 1.05 -1.55 10.17
C LEU A 65 0.57 -2.56 9.12
N VAL A 66 0.13 -3.74 9.54
CA VAL A 66 -0.39 -4.78 8.62
C VAL A 66 -1.63 -4.27 7.88
N SER A 67 -2.60 -3.67 8.59
CA SER A 67 -3.80 -3.12 7.97
C SER A 67 -3.50 -1.95 7.02
N ARG A 68 -2.52 -1.10 7.33
CA ARG A 68 -2.07 -0.02 6.44
C ARG A 68 -1.35 -0.58 5.21
N LEU A 69 -0.46 -1.56 5.38
CA LEU A 69 0.24 -2.20 4.27
C LEU A 69 -0.76 -2.86 3.31
N HIS A 70 -1.71 -3.63 3.83
CA HIS A 70 -2.71 -4.30 3.01
C HIS A 70 -3.51 -3.29 2.16
N ARG A 71 -3.98 -2.21 2.77
CA ARG A 71 -4.67 -1.11 2.06
C ARG A 71 -3.78 -0.44 1.03
N ALA A 72 -2.49 -0.23 1.32
CA ALA A 72 -1.54 0.32 0.38
C ALA A 72 -1.39 -0.59 -0.86
N MET A 73 -1.22 -1.90 -0.65
CA MET A 73 -1.04 -2.85 -1.75
C MET A 73 -2.27 -2.92 -2.66
N LEU A 74 -3.47 -2.87 -2.07
CA LEU A 74 -4.73 -2.80 -2.81
C LEU A 74 -4.85 -1.51 -3.63
N SER A 75 -4.51 -0.37 -3.03
CA SER A 75 -4.53 0.92 -3.73
C SER A 75 -3.55 0.94 -4.91
N ILE A 76 -2.34 0.41 -4.71
CA ILE A 76 -1.33 0.27 -5.78
C ILE A 76 -1.86 -0.64 -6.89
N SER A 77 -2.40 -1.81 -6.53
CA SER A 77 -2.97 -2.77 -7.48
C SER A 77 -4.11 -2.14 -8.30
N MET A 78 -5.03 -1.43 -7.64
CA MET A 78 -6.12 -0.73 -8.31
C MET A 78 -5.65 0.40 -9.22
N SER A 79 -4.66 1.19 -8.79
CA SER A 79 -4.07 2.26 -9.62
C SER A 79 -3.47 1.68 -10.90
N LEU A 80 -2.63 0.65 -10.77
CA LEU A 80 -1.94 0.03 -11.91
C LEU A 80 -2.87 -0.78 -12.82
N MET A 81 -3.95 -1.36 -12.28
CA MET A 81 -4.97 -2.04 -13.08
C MET A 81 -5.90 -1.03 -13.79
N GLY A 82 -6.15 0.13 -13.17
CA GLY A 82 -6.93 1.23 -13.74
C GLY A 82 -6.22 1.93 -14.90
N ASP A 83 -4.90 2.09 -14.80
CA ASP A 83 -4.03 2.65 -15.85
C ASP A 83 -3.90 1.74 -17.09
N GLY A 84 -4.44 0.51 -17.03
CA GLY A 84 -4.47 -0.45 -18.14
C GLY A 84 -5.59 -0.23 -19.16
N ARG A 85 -6.41 0.82 -19.05
CA ARG A 85 -7.46 1.11 -20.05
C ARG A 85 -6.92 2.01 -21.16
N PRO A 86 -6.87 1.54 -22.42
CA PRO A 86 -6.65 2.44 -23.55
C PRO A 86 -7.85 3.39 -23.67
N HIS A 87 -7.57 4.69 -23.71
CA HIS A 87 -8.51 5.70 -24.22
C HIS A 87 -8.49 5.68 -25.75
#